data_AF-A0A8J6S060-F1
#
_entry.id   AF-A0A8J6S060-F1
#
_cell.length_a   1.000
_cell.length_b   1.000
_cell.length_c   1.000
_cell.angle_alpha   90.00
_cell.angle_beta   90.00
_cell.angle_gamma   90.00
#
_symmetry.space_group_name_H-M   'P 1'
#
loop_
_entity.id
_entity.type
_entity.pdbx_description
1 polymer ?
#
loop_
_entity_poly.entity_id
_entity_poly.type
_entity_poly.pdbx_seq_one_letter_code
_entity_poly.pdbx_strand_id
1 'polypeptide(L)'
;MLQAEQVLQGRYKLKEKLGQNSGRQTWLATDIETEEKELVVVKLLAFGGEVQWDDLKLFEREAQVLKQLNHSQIPQYRDYFCMDERSLWFAIVQEYIPGDSLKELLNSGKKYTETEVRKIASDVLKVLIYLHELSPTVLHRDIKPSNLIWGEDGKIYLVDFGAVQDKAAKEGATFTIVGTYGYAPMEQFGGRAVPASDLYSLGATLIHLLTGTAPADLPSRNLRIQFEQQVSISRPTINWIQKLTEPAPEERFSSAKYALKALKEGTLINTTPGIQPLKQAVPFNNNSGQGRLFDSSVEVPEEIKGWNWGAFLLPYMWPFTNNVWFGLISLIPNVGWLMAIALGSRGNEWAWKSRKWRSIEQFKAHQRGWAIAGLFIGVPMAWLYISLIAFILHSL
;
A
#
# COMPACT_ATOMS: atom_id res chain seq x y z
N MET A 1 -16.36 12.97 30.09
CA MET A 1 -15.21 12.04 29.95
C MET A 1 -15.53 10.79 30.73
N LEU A 2 -15.28 9.61 30.15
CA LEU A 2 -15.45 8.32 30.85
C LEU A 2 -14.39 8.17 31.95
N GLN A 3 -14.75 7.45 33.01
CA GLN A 3 -13.91 7.21 34.19
C GLN A 3 -13.80 5.72 34.50
N ALA A 4 -12.76 5.34 35.26
CA ALA A 4 -12.64 3.99 35.79
C ALA A 4 -13.87 3.64 36.65
N GLU A 5 -14.16 2.35 36.77
CA GLU A 5 -15.32 1.76 37.46
C GLU A 5 -16.69 1.99 36.80
N GLN A 6 -16.78 2.84 35.77
CA GLN A 6 -18.00 3.02 34.99
C GLN A 6 -18.35 1.74 34.22
N VAL A 7 -19.64 1.37 34.23
CA VAL A 7 -20.16 0.22 33.48
C VAL A 7 -20.82 0.68 32.20
N LEU A 8 -20.33 0.21 31.06
CA LEU A 8 -20.90 0.48 29.74
C LEU A 8 -21.85 -0.63 29.33
N GLN A 9 -23.01 -0.26 28.78
CA GLN A 9 -24.04 -1.19 28.29
C GLN A 9 -24.49 -2.22 29.34
N GLY A 10 -24.37 -1.90 30.64
CA GLY A 10 -24.69 -2.81 31.74
C GLY A 10 -23.73 -4.00 31.91
N ARG A 11 -22.66 -4.10 31.10
CA ARG A 11 -21.82 -5.29 30.97
C ARG A 11 -20.32 -5.03 31.11
N TYR A 12 -19.80 -3.96 30.52
CA TYR A 12 -18.36 -3.72 30.44
C TYR A 12 -17.91 -2.71 31.49
N LYS A 13 -17.29 -3.19 32.57
CA LYS A 13 -16.79 -2.33 33.65
C LYS A 13 -15.38 -1.85 33.34
N LEU A 14 -15.22 -0.54 33.09
CA LEU A 14 -13.92 0.07 32.79
C LEU A 14 -12.98 -0.04 33.99
N LYS A 15 -11.73 -0.42 33.75
CA LYS A 15 -10.68 -0.53 34.79
C LYS A 15 -9.61 0.53 34.59
N GLU A 16 -8.91 0.47 33.47
CA GLU A 16 -7.72 1.26 33.21
C GLU A 16 -7.78 1.83 31.79
N LYS A 17 -7.34 3.08 31.64
CA LYS A 17 -7.24 3.70 30.32
C LYS A 17 -5.87 3.35 29.72
N LEU A 18 -5.90 2.59 28.62
CA LEU A 18 -4.70 2.16 27.89
C LEU A 18 -4.23 3.21 26.88
N GLY A 19 -5.12 4.07 26.38
CA GLY A 19 -4.76 5.10 25.42
C GLY A 19 -5.83 6.14 25.18
N GLN A 20 -5.42 7.33 24.72
CA GLN A 20 -6.32 8.43 24.37
C GLN A 20 -5.70 9.30 23.28
N ASN A 21 -6.50 9.57 22.24
CA ASN A 21 -6.22 10.53 21.17
C ASN A 21 -7.46 11.41 20.94
N SER A 22 -7.39 12.40 20.04
CA SER A 22 -8.54 13.21 19.62
C SER A 22 -9.74 12.35 19.25
N GLY A 23 -10.80 12.41 20.06
CA GLY A 23 -12.04 11.65 19.86
C GLY A 23 -11.95 10.13 20.04
N ARG A 24 -10.78 9.55 20.38
CA ARG A 24 -10.61 8.11 20.58
C ARG A 24 -10.11 7.79 21.99
N GLN A 25 -10.66 6.74 22.60
CA GLN A 25 -10.17 6.19 23.86
C GLN A 25 -10.08 4.68 23.79
N THR A 26 -9.06 4.11 24.42
CA THR A 26 -8.91 2.66 24.57
C THR A 26 -8.82 2.33 26.04
N TRP A 27 -9.65 1.42 26.51
CA TRP A 27 -9.74 1.03 27.91
C TRP A 27 -9.59 -0.48 28.06
N LEU A 28 -8.92 -0.89 29.14
CA LEU A 28 -9.06 -2.22 29.71
C LEU A 28 -10.35 -2.25 30.52
N ALA A 29 -11.17 -3.28 30.33
CA ALA A 29 -12.41 -3.47 31.06
C ALA A 29 -12.59 -4.95 31.45
N THR A 30 -13.52 -5.19 32.36
CA THR A 30 -14.01 -6.54 32.69
C THR A 30 -15.40 -6.73 32.10
N ASP A 31 -15.61 -7.85 31.43
CA ASP A 31 -16.94 -8.32 31.03
C ASP A 31 -17.62 -9.01 32.23
N ILE A 32 -18.54 -8.31 32.88
CA ILE A 32 -19.15 -8.76 34.14
C ILE A 32 -20.30 -9.77 33.95
N GLU A 33 -20.73 -10.01 32.70
CA GLU A 33 -21.73 -11.04 32.40
C GLU A 33 -21.10 -12.43 32.28
N THR A 34 -19.80 -12.51 31.99
CA THR A 34 -19.08 -13.79 31.96
C THR A 34 -18.83 -14.30 33.38
N GLU A 35 -19.00 -15.61 33.60
CA GLU A 35 -18.75 -16.24 34.92
C GLU A 35 -17.31 -16.01 35.40
N GLU A 36 -16.35 -16.08 34.48
CA GLU A 36 -14.91 -15.90 34.75
C GLU A 36 -14.47 -14.43 34.81
N LYS A 37 -15.37 -13.46 34.53
CA LYS A 37 -15.06 -12.03 34.50
C LYS A 37 -13.86 -11.71 33.60
N GLU A 38 -13.96 -12.14 32.34
CA GLU A 38 -12.92 -11.99 31.34
C GLU A 38 -12.50 -10.53 31.14
N LEU A 39 -11.22 -10.31 30.88
CA LEU A 39 -10.69 -9.00 30.51
C LEU A 39 -10.90 -8.75 29.01
N VAL A 40 -11.31 -7.52 28.69
CA VAL A 40 -11.56 -7.06 27.33
C VAL A 40 -10.95 -5.68 27.10
N VAL A 41 -10.66 -5.38 25.84
CA VAL A 41 -10.31 -4.04 25.38
C VAL A 41 -11.55 -3.38 24.79
N VAL A 42 -11.87 -2.20 25.29
CA VAL A 42 -12.95 -1.34 24.79
C VAL A 42 -12.33 -0.15 24.06
N LYS A 43 -12.40 -0.15 22.73
CA LYS A 43 -12.07 0.99 21.90
C LYS A 43 -13.31 1.85 21.72
N LEU A 44 -13.17 3.15 21.87
CA LEU A 44 -14.25 4.12 21.88
C LEU A 44 -13.94 5.24 20.89
N LEU A 45 -14.94 5.65 20.11
CA LEU A 45 -14.90 6.78 19.19
C LEU A 45 -16.05 7.72 19.51
N ALA A 46 -15.74 8.96 19.91
CA ALA A 46 -16.72 10.02 20.10
C ALA A 46 -16.96 10.74 18.77
N PHE A 47 -18.14 10.58 18.19
CA PHE A 47 -18.49 11.25 16.93
C PHE A 47 -18.94 12.70 17.19
N GLY A 48 -18.42 13.63 16.39
CA GLY A 48 -18.60 15.07 16.57
C GLY A 48 -17.32 15.80 16.99
N GLY A 49 -17.25 17.09 16.73
CA GLY A 49 -16.04 17.89 16.94
C GLY A 49 -14.98 17.65 15.85
N GLU A 50 -13.80 17.15 16.25
CA GLU A 50 -12.69 16.85 15.34
C GLU A 50 -12.91 15.56 14.52
N VAL A 51 -13.72 14.62 15.02
CA VAL A 51 -14.00 13.33 14.37
C VAL A 51 -14.98 13.50 13.23
N GLN A 52 -14.55 13.12 12.02
CA GLN A 52 -15.33 13.24 10.80
C GLN A 52 -16.09 11.96 10.47
N TRP A 53 -17.02 12.04 9.51
CA TRP A 53 -17.76 10.89 8.99
C TRP A 53 -16.85 9.76 8.48
N ASP A 54 -15.69 10.09 7.90
CA ASP A 54 -14.76 9.09 7.40
C ASP A 54 -14.07 8.32 8.54
N ASP A 55 -13.84 8.94 9.69
CA ASP A 55 -13.30 8.25 10.88
C ASP A 55 -14.30 7.24 11.45
N LEU A 56 -15.59 7.60 11.47
CA LEU A 56 -16.66 6.71 11.89
C LEU A 56 -16.79 5.51 10.94
N LYS A 57 -16.74 5.73 9.63
CA LYS A 57 -16.76 4.64 8.64
C LYS A 57 -15.58 3.69 8.81
N LEU A 58 -14.37 4.20 9.07
CA LEU A 58 -13.20 3.36 9.34
C LEU A 58 -13.38 2.53 10.61
N PHE A 59 -13.97 3.12 11.65
CA PHE A 59 -14.24 2.44 12.92
C PHE A 59 -15.31 1.34 12.77
N GLU A 60 -16.42 1.64 12.10
CA GLU A 60 -17.44 0.63 11.76
C GLU A 60 -16.86 -0.51 10.91
N ARG A 61 -16.00 -0.16 9.96
CA ARG A 61 -15.31 -1.16 9.11
C ARG A 61 -14.38 -2.05 9.94
N GLU A 62 -13.62 -1.49 10.87
CA GLU A 62 -12.79 -2.25 11.79
C GLU A 62 -13.64 -3.29 12.55
N ALA A 63 -14.79 -2.88 13.08
CA ALA A 63 -15.72 -3.78 13.76
C ALA A 63 -16.23 -4.90 12.84
N GLN A 64 -16.65 -4.55 11.62
CA GLN A 64 -17.17 -5.49 10.63
C GLN A 64 -16.12 -6.52 10.20
N VAL A 65 -14.88 -6.08 9.98
CA VAL A 65 -13.78 -6.98 9.64
C VAL A 65 -13.47 -7.88 10.83
N LEU A 66 -13.19 -7.31 12.01
CA LEU A 66 -12.86 -8.08 13.22
C LEU A 66 -13.89 -9.16 13.53
N LYS A 67 -15.19 -8.86 13.35
CA LYS A 67 -16.28 -9.82 13.54
C LYS A 67 -16.20 -11.05 12.63
N GLN A 68 -15.59 -10.93 11.45
CA GLN A 68 -15.42 -12.01 10.48
C GLN A 68 -14.10 -12.77 10.66
N LEU A 69 -13.16 -12.24 11.44
CA LEU A 69 -11.87 -12.87 11.65
C LEU A 69 -11.95 -13.94 12.74
N ASN A 70 -11.26 -15.05 12.49
CA ASN A 70 -11.09 -16.15 13.43
C ASN A 70 -9.67 -16.71 13.27
N HIS A 71 -8.74 -16.19 14.08
CA HIS A 71 -7.34 -16.61 14.08
C HIS A 71 -6.76 -16.47 15.49
N SER A 72 -6.02 -17.48 15.96
CA SER A 72 -5.50 -17.56 17.34
C SER A 72 -4.43 -16.52 17.72
N GLN A 73 -4.13 -15.58 16.84
CA GLN A 73 -3.14 -14.50 17.02
C GLN A 73 -3.72 -13.13 16.60
N ILE A 74 -5.06 -13.06 16.52
CA ILE A 74 -5.85 -11.85 16.34
C ILE A 74 -6.83 -11.84 17.51
N PRO A 75 -6.97 -10.74 18.27
CA PRO A 75 -7.91 -10.70 19.39
C PRO A 75 -9.34 -10.94 18.91
N GLN A 76 -10.06 -11.81 19.61
CA GLN A 76 -11.43 -12.16 19.24
C GLN A 76 -12.36 -10.95 19.38
N TYR A 77 -13.17 -10.69 18.35
CA TYR A 77 -14.27 -9.73 18.42
C TYR A 77 -15.31 -10.17 19.47
N ARG A 78 -15.77 -9.25 20.32
CA ARG A 78 -16.80 -9.52 21.34
C ARG A 78 -18.09 -8.77 21.07
N ASP A 79 -18.01 -7.46 20.86
CA ASP A 79 -19.22 -6.63 20.71
C ASP A 79 -18.96 -5.30 19.98
N TYR A 80 -20.05 -4.68 19.53
CA TYR A 80 -20.08 -3.33 18.96
C TYR A 80 -21.40 -2.63 19.32
N PHE A 81 -21.32 -1.46 19.96
CA PHE A 81 -22.50 -0.71 20.37
C PHE A 81 -22.28 0.81 20.35
N CYS A 82 -23.39 1.55 20.33
CA CYS A 82 -23.40 3.00 20.54
C CYS A 82 -23.94 3.28 21.95
N MET A 83 -23.27 4.14 22.71
CA MET A 83 -23.59 4.37 24.12
C MET A 83 -24.85 5.17 24.37
N ASP A 84 -25.25 6.11 23.48
CA ASP A 84 -26.48 6.91 23.60
C ASP A 84 -26.71 7.80 22.36
N GLU A 85 -27.98 8.15 22.09
CA GLU A 85 -28.39 9.08 21.01
C GLU A 85 -27.81 10.50 21.18
N ARG A 86 -27.51 10.92 22.41
CA ARG A 86 -27.04 12.29 22.71
C ARG A 86 -25.53 12.46 22.64
N SER A 87 -24.77 11.39 22.88
CA SER A 87 -23.32 11.47 23.04
C SER A 87 -22.55 10.85 21.87
N LEU A 88 -23.21 10.08 20.98
CA LEU A 88 -22.64 9.51 19.75
C LEU A 88 -21.27 8.85 19.95
N TRP A 89 -21.10 8.15 21.09
CA TRP A 89 -19.91 7.33 21.35
C TRP A 89 -20.14 5.93 20.82
N PHE A 90 -19.30 5.49 19.91
CA PHE A 90 -19.28 4.14 19.36
C PHE A 90 -18.19 3.32 20.05
N ALA A 91 -18.47 2.06 20.35
CA ALA A 91 -17.57 1.16 21.05
C ALA A 91 -17.34 -0.12 20.24
N ILE A 92 -16.08 -0.57 20.16
CA ILE A 92 -15.70 -1.93 19.73
C ILE A 92 -15.11 -2.63 20.96
N VAL A 93 -15.62 -3.81 21.27
CA VAL A 93 -15.11 -4.65 22.34
C VAL A 93 -14.42 -5.87 21.74
N GLN A 94 -13.20 -6.13 22.19
CA GLN A 94 -12.42 -7.29 21.77
C GLN A 94 -11.72 -7.94 22.96
N GLU A 95 -11.25 -9.16 22.77
CA GLU A 95 -10.40 -9.88 23.72
C GLU A 95 -9.18 -9.03 24.14
N TYR A 96 -8.87 -9.05 25.43
CA TYR A 96 -7.60 -8.52 25.93
C TYR A 96 -6.50 -9.57 25.79
N ILE A 97 -5.38 -9.17 25.20
CA ILE A 97 -4.18 -10.02 25.10
C ILE A 97 -3.20 -9.61 26.21
N PRO A 98 -2.95 -10.47 27.21
CA PRO A 98 -1.96 -10.18 28.24
C PRO A 98 -0.55 -10.15 27.63
N GLY A 99 0.16 -9.05 27.82
CA GLY A 99 1.51 -8.84 27.33
C GLY A 99 1.78 -7.39 26.94
N ASP A 100 3.01 -7.10 26.53
CA ASP A 100 3.44 -5.76 26.13
C ASP A 100 3.47 -5.63 24.61
N SER A 101 3.15 -4.45 24.09
CA SER A 101 3.42 -4.13 22.69
C SER A 101 4.93 -4.14 22.42
N LEU A 102 5.33 -4.49 21.19
CA LEU A 102 6.73 -4.42 20.80
C LEU A 102 7.28 -2.99 20.89
N LYS A 103 6.41 -1.97 20.80
CA LYS A 103 6.79 -0.58 21.03
C LYS A 103 7.14 -0.30 22.50
N GLU A 104 6.36 -0.80 23.44
CA GLU A 104 6.64 -0.65 24.88
C GLU A 104 7.94 -1.36 25.25
N LEU A 105 8.14 -2.57 24.73
CA LEU A 105 9.38 -3.31 24.91
C LEU A 105 10.59 -2.58 24.29
N LEU A 106 10.45 -1.98 23.10
CA LEU A 106 11.49 -1.13 22.53
C LEU A 106 11.81 0.08 23.43
N ASN A 107 10.77 0.75 23.92
CA ASN A 107 10.91 1.93 24.78
C ASN A 107 11.56 1.59 26.14
N SER A 108 11.38 0.37 26.65
CA SER A 108 12.07 -0.11 27.85
C SER A 108 13.54 -0.51 27.60
N GLY A 109 14.02 -0.37 26.36
CA GLY A 109 15.39 -0.66 25.97
C GLY A 109 15.62 -2.12 25.57
N LYS A 110 14.57 -2.91 25.33
CA LYS A 110 14.72 -4.30 24.85
C LYS A 110 15.46 -4.31 23.51
N LYS A 111 16.50 -5.13 23.45
CA LYS A 111 17.20 -5.48 22.21
C LYS A 111 16.73 -6.85 21.76
N TYR A 112 16.42 -6.97 20.47
CA TYR A 112 15.92 -8.22 19.90
C TYR A 112 17.04 -9.00 19.23
N THR A 113 17.15 -10.27 19.55
CA THR A 113 18.05 -11.20 18.87
C THR A 113 17.50 -11.61 17.50
N GLU A 114 18.36 -12.12 16.62
CA GLU A 114 17.94 -12.68 15.34
C GLU A 114 16.85 -13.76 15.50
N THR A 115 17.00 -14.64 16.48
CA THR A 115 16.04 -15.71 16.77
C THR A 115 14.66 -15.15 17.13
N GLU A 116 14.60 -14.13 17.99
CA GLU A 116 13.35 -13.48 18.36
C GLU A 116 12.71 -12.77 17.16
N VAL A 117 13.49 -12.04 16.36
CA VAL A 117 12.99 -11.35 15.16
C VAL A 117 12.46 -12.33 14.13
N ARG A 118 13.13 -13.47 13.92
CA ARG A 118 12.63 -14.55 13.04
C ARG A 118 11.35 -15.17 13.58
N LYS A 119 11.21 -15.30 14.91
CA LYS A 119 9.97 -15.77 15.54
C LYS A 119 8.82 -14.78 15.31
N ILE A 120 9.05 -13.50 15.58
CA ILE A 120 8.08 -12.42 15.35
C ILE A 120 7.64 -12.42 13.90
N ALA A 121 8.59 -12.43 12.97
CA ALA A 121 8.34 -12.50 11.54
C ALA A 121 7.47 -13.72 11.17
N SER A 122 7.84 -14.91 11.66
CA SER A 122 7.08 -16.14 11.40
C SER A 122 5.63 -16.03 11.88
N ASP A 123 5.41 -15.51 13.07
CA ASP A 123 4.08 -15.39 13.66
C ASP A 123 3.22 -14.36 12.93
N VAL A 124 3.76 -13.18 12.61
CA VAL A 124 3.04 -12.17 11.81
C VAL A 124 2.75 -12.67 10.40
N LEU A 125 3.67 -13.41 9.77
CA LEU A 125 3.44 -13.98 8.45
C LEU A 125 2.30 -15.00 8.44
N LYS A 126 2.11 -15.81 9.49
CA LYS A 126 0.96 -16.72 9.59
C LYS A 126 -0.35 -15.94 9.61
N VAL A 127 -0.41 -14.85 10.38
CA VAL A 127 -1.57 -13.96 10.41
C VAL A 127 -1.81 -13.35 9.03
N LEU A 128 -0.77 -12.86 8.36
CA LEU A 128 -0.88 -12.29 7.02
C LEU A 128 -1.34 -13.32 5.97
N ILE A 129 -0.86 -14.56 6.06
CA ILE A 129 -1.36 -15.65 5.21
C ILE A 129 -2.87 -15.79 5.39
N TYR A 130 -3.35 -15.87 6.63
CA TYR A 130 -4.77 -15.98 6.91
C TYR A 130 -5.56 -14.79 6.31
N LEU A 131 -5.16 -13.55 6.58
CA LEU A 131 -5.85 -12.35 6.09
C LEU A 131 -5.86 -12.25 4.56
N HIS A 132 -4.73 -12.56 3.92
CA HIS A 132 -4.56 -12.43 2.47
C HIS A 132 -5.35 -13.48 1.68
N GLU A 133 -5.70 -14.61 2.30
CA GLU A 133 -6.48 -15.70 1.70
C GLU A 133 -7.99 -15.58 1.90
N LEU A 134 -8.45 -14.63 2.72
CA LEU A 134 -9.86 -14.31 2.82
C LEU A 134 -10.42 -13.83 1.47
N SER A 135 -11.72 -14.03 1.29
CA SER A 135 -12.47 -13.60 0.11
C SER A 135 -13.65 -12.74 0.56
N PRO A 136 -13.56 -11.40 0.44
CA PRO A 136 -12.48 -10.63 -0.20
C PRO A 136 -11.17 -10.62 0.61
N THR A 137 -10.04 -10.38 -0.08
CA THR A 137 -8.73 -10.23 0.56
C THR A 137 -8.74 -9.04 1.51
N VAL A 138 -8.24 -9.26 2.73
CA VAL A 138 -8.13 -8.25 3.79
C VAL A 138 -6.67 -7.82 3.91
N LEU A 139 -6.40 -6.51 3.85
CA LEU A 139 -5.07 -5.93 4.07
C LEU A 139 -5.03 -5.18 5.41
N HIS A 140 -3.97 -5.39 6.20
CA HIS A 140 -3.85 -4.74 7.51
C HIS A 140 -3.48 -3.25 7.40
N ARG A 141 -2.52 -2.92 6.54
CA ARG A 141 -2.04 -1.57 6.20
C ARG A 141 -1.35 -0.77 7.30
N ASP A 142 -1.39 -1.19 8.57
CA ASP A 142 -0.71 -0.48 9.65
C ASP A 142 0.11 -1.40 10.57
N ILE A 143 0.92 -2.28 9.99
CA ILE A 143 1.84 -3.15 10.76
C ILE A 143 3.03 -2.32 11.23
N LYS A 144 3.17 -2.23 12.56
CA LYS A 144 4.23 -1.48 13.26
C LYS A 144 4.36 -2.00 14.70
N PRO A 145 5.44 -1.67 15.43
CA PRO A 145 5.65 -2.20 16.78
C PRO A 145 4.52 -1.96 17.79
N SER A 146 3.75 -0.87 17.69
CA SER A 146 2.62 -0.62 18.60
C SER A 146 1.41 -1.51 18.35
N ASN A 147 1.34 -2.15 17.17
CA ASN A 147 0.20 -2.96 16.74
C ASN A 147 0.55 -4.46 16.80
N LEU A 148 1.67 -4.80 17.44
CA LEU A 148 2.11 -6.17 17.70
C LEU A 148 2.31 -6.33 19.19
N ILE A 149 1.55 -7.23 19.82
CA ILE A 149 1.68 -7.56 21.25
C ILE A 149 2.48 -8.84 21.38
N TRP A 150 3.52 -8.82 22.21
CA TRP A 150 4.19 -10.02 22.66
C TRP A 150 3.41 -10.58 23.84
N GLY A 151 2.59 -11.60 23.58
CA GLY A 151 1.75 -12.21 24.60
C GLY A 151 2.56 -12.99 25.64
N GLU A 152 2.02 -13.11 26.85
CA GLU A 152 2.61 -13.91 27.93
C GLU A 152 2.76 -15.40 27.57
N ASP A 153 1.92 -15.89 26.65
CA ASP A 153 2.03 -17.23 26.06
C ASP A 153 3.20 -17.39 25.06
N GLY A 154 3.98 -16.32 24.88
CA GLY A 154 5.13 -16.24 24.01
C GLY A 154 4.79 -16.07 22.53
N LYS A 155 3.54 -15.84 22.13
CA LYS A 155 3.14 -15.59 20.72
C LYS A 155 3.05 -14.10 20.41
N ILE A 156 3.11 -13.77 19.13
CA ILE A 156 2.87 -12.39 18.67
C ILE A 156 1.43 -12.26 18.19
N TYR A 157 0.70 -11.29 18.74
CA TYR A 157 -0.67 -10.97 18.36
C TYR A 157 -0.67 -9.70 17.50
N LEU A 158 -1.35 -9.74 16.36
CA LEU A 158 -1.59 -8.57 15.51
C LEU A 158 -2.89 -7.91 15.97
N VAL A 159 -2.81 -6.64 16.33
CA VAL A 159 -3.94 -5.84 16.83
C VAL A 159 -4.15 -4.59 15.98
N ASP A 160 -5.27 -3.91 16.20
CA ASP A 160 -5.62 -2.63 15.59
C ASP A 160 -5.87 -2.65 14.07
N PHE A 161 -7.11 -2.99 13.71
CA PHE A 161 -7.58 -3.19 12.34
C PHE A 161 -8.22 -1.92 11.75
N GLY A 162 -7.99 -0.76 12.37
CA GLY A 162 -8.56 0.53 11.96
C GLY A 162 -8.14 1.04 10.57
N ALA A 163 -7.05 0.49 10.02
CA ALA A 163 -6.53 0.84 8.69
C ALA A 163 -6.99 -0.11 7.57
N VAL A 164 -7.80 -1.10 7.90
CA VAL A 164 -8.04 -2.24 7.04
C VAL A 164 -8.85 -1.89 5.79
N GLN A 165 -8.50 -2.54 4.69
CA GLN A 165 -9.23 -2.45 3.44
C GLN A 165 -9.44 -3.82 2.79
N ASP A 166 -10.69 -4.10 2.44
CA ASP A 166 -11.08 -5.13 1.47
C ASP A 166 -10.79 -4.62 0.07
N LYS A 167 -10.07 -5.41 -0.71
CA LYS A 167 -9.77 -5.10 -2.11
C LYS A 167 -11.03 -4.95 -2.98
N ALA A 168 -12.17 -5.48 -2.52
CA ALA A 168 -13.45 -5.44 -3.20
C ALA A 168 -14.22 -4.11 -3.07
N ALA A 169 -13.69 -3.11 -2.34
CA ALA A 169 -14.27 -1.78 -2.34
C ALA A 169 -14.17 -1.18 -3.76
N LYS A 170 -15.31 -1.21 -4.46
CA LYS A 170 -15.50 -0.78 -5.86
C LYS A 170 -14.91 0.61 -6.13
N GLU A 171 -14.56 0.81 -7.41
CA GLU A 171 -14.27 2.11 -8.02
C GLU A 171 -15.28 3.16 -7.52
N GLY A 172 -14.82 4.11 -6.71
CA GLY A 172 -15.66 5.13 -6.07
C GLY A 172 -15.53 5.21 -4.54
N ALA A 173 -14.88 4.26 -3.87
CA ALA A 173 -14.52 4.42 -2.46
C ALA A 173 -13.43 5.51 -2.32
N THR A 174 -13.68 6.52 -1.49
CA THR A 174 -12.70 7.55 -1.12
C THR A 174 -11.41 6.87 -0.65
N PHE A 175 -10.30 7.13 -1.35
CA PHE A 175 -9.00 6.57 -1.01
C PHE A 175 -8.49 7.27 0.26
N THR A 176 -8.77 6.71 1.43
CA THR A 176 -8.16 7.24 2.66
C THR A 176 -6.66 6.89 2.64
N ILE A 177 -5.83 7.94 2.68
CA ILE A 177 -4.40 7.82 2.89
C ILE A 177 -4.22 7.36 4.35
N VAL A 178 -3.96 6.07 4.52
CA VAL A 178 -3.70 5.46 5.83
C VAL A 178 -2.31 4.84 5.81
N GLY A 179 -1.55 5.03 6.87
CA GLY A 179 -0.23 4.44 7.04
C GLY A 179 0.66 5.28 7.94
N THR A 180 1.48 4.61 8.75
CA THR A 180 2.46 5.29 9.60
C THR A 180 3.74 5.58 8.80
N TYR A 181 4.20 6.83 8.80
CA TYR A 181 5.43 7.24 8.11
C TYR A 181 6.62 6.36 8.53
N GLY A 182 7.43 5.93 7.55
CA GLY A 182 8.54 5.00 7.73
C GLY A 182 8.15 3.51 7.70
N TYR A 183 6.92 3.14 8.07
CA TYR A 183 6.45 1.74 8.02
C TYR A 183 5.62 1.46 6.77
N ALA A 184 4.81 2.41 6.34
CA ALA A 184 3.98 2.25 5.16
C ALA A 184 4.81 2.46 3.86
N PRO A 185 4.61 1.61 2.83
CA PRO A 185 5.27 1.79 1.54
C PRO A 185 4.56 2.85 0.66
N MET A 186 5.26 3.39 -0.34
CA MET A 186 4.78 4.50 -1.17
C MET A 186 3.45 4.21 -1.90
N GLU A 187 3.26 2.99 -2.40
CA GLU A 187 2.02 2.64 -3.12
C GLU A 187 0.78 2.70 -2.21
N GLN A 188 0.94 2.55 -0.90
CA GLN A 188 -0.15 2.66 0.07
C GLN A 188 -0.63 4.11 0.20
N PHE A 189 0.27 5.09 0.15
CA PHE A 189 -0.11 6.51 0.13
C PHE A 189 -0.83 6.90 -1.16
N GLY A 190 -0.61 6.15 -2.25
CA GLY A 190 -1.37 6.28 -3.50
C GLY A 190 -2.69 5.49 -3.52
N GLY A 191 -3.12 4.89 -2.41
CA GLY A 191 -4.35 4.09 -2.34
C GLY A 191 -4.28 2.74 -3.06
N ARG A 192 -3.08 2.26 -3.40
CA ARG A 192 -2.84 1.03 -4.18
C ARG A 192 -2.19 -0.05 -3.33
N ALA A 193 -2.57 -0.13 -2.06
CA ALA A 193 -2.08 -1.17 -1.17
C ALA A 193 -2.39 -2.56 -1.74
N VAL A 194 -1.40 -3.44 -1.67
CA VAL A 194 -1.47 -4.84 -2.11
C VAL A 194 -0.98 -5.73 -0.97
N PRO A 195 -1.16 -7.08 -1.03
CA PRO A 195 -0.57 -7.99 -0.04
C PRO A 195 0.93 -7.74 0.22
N ALA A 196 1.69 -7.38 -0.82
CA ALA A 196 3.10 -7.03 -0.70
C ALA A 196 3.36 -5.71 0.07
N SER A 197 2.35 -4.87 0.28
CA SER A 197 2.46 -3.65 1.11
C SER A 197 2.52 -4.00 2.61
N ASP A 198 1.72 -4.97 3.07
CA ASP A 198 1.82 -5.48 4.44
C ASP A 198 3.18 -6.13 4.72
N LEU A 199 3.76 -6.80 3.71
CA LEU A 199 5.09 -7.39 3.80
C LEU A 199 6.19 -6.34 3.99
N TYR A 200 6.07 -5.19 3.31
CA TYR A 200 6.98 -4.07 3.53
C TYR A 200 6.86 -3.55 4.96
N SER A 201 5.62 -3.33 5.43
CA SER A 201 5.36 -2.85 6.80
C SER A 201 5.93 -3.80 7.86
N LEU A 202 5.82 -5.12 7.64
CA LEU A 202 6.50 -6.12 8.46
C LEU A 202 8.03 -5.93 8.40
N GLY A 203 8.63 -5.86 7.22
CA GLY A 203 10.07 -5.69 7.08
C GLY A 203 10.61 -4.43 7.77
N ALA A 204 9.93 -3.29 7.59
CA ALA A 204 10.24 -2.03 8.27
C ALA A 204 10.12 -2.16 9.80
N THR A 205 9.10 -2.89 10.27
CA THR A 205 8.94 -3.21 11.70
C THR A 205 10.11 -4.02 12.23
N LEU A 206 10.54 -5.07 11.53
CA LEU A 206 11.67 -5.90 11.94
C LEU A 206 13.00 -5.11 11.97
N ILE A 207 13.20 -4.20 11.01
CA ILE A 207 14.35 -3.29 11.01
C ILE A 207 14.36 -2.43 12.27
N HIS A 208 13.20 -1.87 12.67
CA HIS A 208 13.10 -1.09 13.89
C HIS A 208 13.46 -1.94 15.13
N LEU A 209 12.93 -3.16 15.22
CA LEU A 209 13.22 -4.06 16.34
C LEU A 209 14.72 -4.40 16.46
N LEU A 210 15.41 -4.56 15.32
CA LEU A 210 16.84 -4.89 15.29
C LEU A 210 17.74 -3.69 15.59
N THR A 211 17.38 -2.51 15.09
CA THR A 211 18.22 -1.31 15.18
C THR A 211 17.90 -0.46 16.41
N GLY A 212 16.72 -0.62 17.00
CA GLY A 212 16.16 0.29 18.00
C GLY A 212 15.86 1.69 17.47
N THR A 213 15.97 1.91 16.15
CA THR A 213 15.77 3.21 15.49
C THR A 213 14.59 3.11 14.54
N ALA A 214 13.69 4.10 14.57
CA ALA A 214 12.53 4.08 13.69
C ALA A 214 12.97 4.14 12.21
N PRO A 215 12.29 3.42 11.28
CA PRO A 215 12.73 3.34 9.88
C PRO A 215 12.81 4.71 9.17
N ALA A 216 11.99 5.66 9.59
CA ALA A 216 11.99 7.03 9.10
C ALA A 216 13.27 7.81 9.44
N ASP A 217 13.94 7.44 10.53
CA ASP A 217 15.16 8.10 11.04
C ASP A 217 16.44 7.40 10.55
N LEU A 218 16.29 6.26 9.86
CA LEU A 218 17.40 5.53 9.26
C LEU A 218 17.81 6.15 7.92
N PRO A 219 19.12 6.11 7.57
CA PRO A 219 19.57 6.53 6.27
C PRO A 219 18.91 5.70 5.16
N SER A 220 18.58 6.34 4.04
CA SER A 220 18.00 5.68 2.88
C SER A 220 18.81 5.97 1.61
N ARG A 221 18.85 5.00 0.69
CA ARG A 221 19.47 5.16 -0.64
C ARG A 221 18.59 4.49 -1.67
N ASN A 222 18.22 5.21 -2.73
CA ASN A 222 17.28 4.72 -3.75
C ASN A 222 16.00 4.14 -3.12
N LEU A 223 15.47 4.83 -2.10
CA LEU A 223 14.29 4.42 -1.32
C LEU A 223 14.44 3.11 -0.52
N ARG A 224 15.65 2.54 -0.44
CA ARG A 224 15.95 1.38 0.42
C ARG A 224 16.51 1.84 1.76
N ILE A 225 15.96 1.30 2.84
CA ILE A 225 16.43 1.54 4.22
C ILE A 225 17.82 0.91 4.40
N GLN A 226 18.78 1.70 4.87
CA GLN A 226 20.17 1.26 5.08
C GLN A 226 20.37 0.86 6.55
N PHE A 227 20.05 -0.39 6.89
CA PHE A 227 20.14 -0.90 8.27
C PHE A 227 21.29 -1.88 8.52
N GLU A 228 21.90 -2.44 7.47
CA GLU A 228 22.86 -3.56 7.59
C GLU A 228 24.02 -3.27 8.54
N GLN A 229 24.54 -2.04 8.53
CA GLN A 229 25.70 -1.64 9.33
C GLN A 229 25.37 -1.39 10.81
N GLN A 230 24.08 -1.36 11.16
CA GLN A 230 23.61 -1.11 12.53
C GLN A 230 23.19 -2.40 13.25
N VAL A 231 23.28 -3.55 12.59
CA VAL A 231 22.78 -4.83 13.11
C VAL A 231 23.85 -5.91 13.03
N SER A 232 23.84 -6.83 14.00
CA SER A 232 24.74 -7.98 14.06
C SER A 232 23.95 -9.28 13.89
N ILE A 233 23.46 -9.52 12.67
CA ILE A 233 22.65 -10.69 12.31
C ILE A 233 23.18 -11.38 11.05
N SER A 234 22.75 -12.61 10.79
CA SER A 234 23.21 -13.39 9.65
C SER A 234 22.84 -12.76 8.30
N ARG A 235 23.72 -12.96 7.30
CA ARG A 235 23.48 -12.44 5.93
C ARG A 235 22.18 -12.95 5.30
N PRO A 236 21.77 -14.22 5.47
CA PRO A 236 20.47 -14.69 4.99
C PRO A 236 19.29 -13.88 5.54
N THR A 237 19.29 -13.56 6.84
CA THR A 237 18.22 -12.78 7.47
C THR A 237 18.23 -11.34 6.96
N ILE A 238 19.41 -10.73 6.80
CA ILE A 238 19.54 -9.39 6.17
C ILE A 238 18.90 -9.39 4.77
N ASN A 239 19.31 -10.32 3.92
CA ASN A 239 18.82 -10.41 2.54
C ASN A 239 17.30 -10.64 2.50
N TRP A 240 16.77 -11.43 3.44
CA TRP A 240 15.34 -11.69 3.57
C TRP A 240 14.54 -10.44 3.98
N ILE A 241 15.03 -9.67 4.96
CA ILE A 241 14.43 -8.39 5.36
C ILE A 241 14.50 -7.36 4.23
N GLN A 242 15.61 -7.32 3.49
CA GLN A 242 15.74 -6.45 2.32
C GLN A 242 14.72 -6.80 1.24
N LYS A 243 14.50 -8.09 0.98
CA LYS A 243 13.48 -8.54 0.02
C LYS A 243 12.06 -8.14 0.44
N LEU A 244 11.75 -8.12 1.73
CA LEU A 244 10.47 -7.58 2.23
C LEU A 244 10.34 -6.06 1.98
N THR A 245 11.45 -5.33 2.08
CA THR A 245 11.49 -3.86 2.06
C THR A 245 11.91 -3.27 0.71
N GLU A 246 11.87 -4.06 -0.36
CA GLU A 246 12.14 -3.55 -1.71
C GLU A 246 11.15 -2.42 -2.08
N PRO A 247 11.59 -1.30 -2.69
CA PRO A 247 10.68 -0.18 -2.96
C PRO A 247 9.57 -0.53 -3.95
N ALA A 248 9.90 -1.33 -4.97
CA ALA A 248 8.95 -1.81 -5.96
C ALA A 248 8.21 -3.05 -5.42
N PRO A 249 6.87 -3.06 -5.33
CA PRO A 249 6.10 -4.20 -4.82
C PRO A 249 6.34 -5.51 -5.58
N GLU A 250 6.57 -5.44 -6.89
CA GLU A 250 6.89 -6.56 -7.77
C GLU A 250 8.25 -7.21 -7.46
N GLU A 251 9.15 -6.45 -6.83
CA GLU A 251 10.45 -6.94 -6.38
C GLU A 251 10.40 -7.52 -4.96
N ARG A 252 9.27 -7.46 -4.26
CA ARG A 252 9.09 -8.10 -2.95
C ARG A 252 8.72 -9.58 -3.10
N PHE A 253 8.53 -10.27 -1.97
CA PHE A 253 7.89 -11.59 -2.00
C PHE A 253 6.46 -11.46 -2.55
N SER A 254 6.08 -12.37 -3.45
CA SER A 254 4.76 -12.36 -4.08
C SER A 254 3.62 -12.75 -3.13
N SER A 255 3.92 -13.38 -1.98
CA SER A 255 2.94 -13.68 -0.93
C SER A 255 3.61 -13.88 0.43
N ALA A 256 2.81 -13.77 1.50
CA ALA A 256 3.25 -14.09 2.86
C ALA A 256 3.66 -15.57 3.01
N LYS A 257 3.05 -16.50 2.25
CA LYS A 257 3.46 -17.92 2.20
C LYS A 257 4.89 -18.08 1.71
N TYR A 258 5.28 -17.36 0.65
CA TYR A 258 6.65 -17.41 0.13
C TYR A 258 7.65 -16.77 1.08
N ALA A 259 7.31 -15.62 1.66
CA ALA A 259 8.14 -14.99 2.67
C ALA A 259 8.39 -15.93 3.85
N LEU A 260 7.36 -16.62 4.36
CA LEU A 260 7.48 -17.58 5.46
C LEU A 260 8.33 -18.80 5.10
N LYS A 261 8.14 -19.34 3.89
CA LYS A 261 8.94 -20.48 3.40
C LYS A 261 10.43 -20.09 3.31
N ALA A 262 10.74 -18.96 2.67
CA ALA A 262 12.10 -18.46 2.54
C ALA A 262 12.76 -18.18 3.91
N LEU A 263 11.98 -17.67 4.88
CA LEU A 263 12.45 -17.43 6.25
C LEU A 263 12.90 -18.73 6.93
N LYS A 264 12.14 -19.82 6.75
CA LYS A 264 12.42 -21.12 7.39
C LYS A 264 13.61 -21.83 6.75
N GLU A 265 13.69 -21.81 5.43
CA GLU A 265 14.72 -22.54 4.67
C GLU A 265 16.07 -21.82 4.64
N GLY A 266 16.18 -20.60 5.21
CA GLY A 266 17.42 -19.82 5.22
C GLY A 266 17.94 -19.47 3.83
N THR A 267 17.10 -19.66 2.82
CA THR A 267 17.42 -19.53 1.41
C THR A 267 16.36 -18.61 0.81
N LEU A 268 16.79 -17.55 0.11
CA LEU A 268 15.90 -16.85 -0.81
C LEU A 268 15.61 -17.83 -1.96
N ILE A 269 14.62 -18.69 -1.76
CA ILE A 269 14.23 -19.61 -2.81
C ILE A 269 13.63 -18.75 -3.91
N ASN A 270 14.30 -18.70 -5.07
CA ASN A 270 13.71 -18.24 -6.32
C ASN A 270 12.66 -19.25 -6.82
N THR A 271 11.71 -19.63 -5.97
CA THR A 271 10.56 -20.43 -6.35
C THR A 271 9.35 -19.54 -6.37
N THR A 272 9.01 -19.07 -7.57
CA THR A 272 7.67 -18.69 -7.96
C THR A 272 6.91 -19.98 -8.28
N PRO A 273 5.89 -20.39 -7.53
CA PRO A 273 5.04 -21.51 -7.93
C PRO A 273 4.03 -21.06 -8.96
N GLY A 274 3.98 -21.82 -10.05
CA GLY A 274 2.74 -22.10 -10.75
C GLY A 274 2.02 -20.89 -11.35
N ILE A 275 2.75 -19.98 -11.99
CA ILE A 275 2.27 -19.40 -13.24
C ILE A 275 3.12 -20.08 -14.30
N GLN A 276 2.48 -20.69 -15.31
CA GLN A 276 3.16 -21.29 -16.47
C GLN A 276 4.35 -20.40 -16.87
N PRO A 277 5.51 -20.96 -17.23
CA PRO A 277 6.69 -20.17 -17.53
C PRO A 277 6.36 -19.23 -18.70
N LEU A 278 6.06 -17.97 -18.39
CA LEU A 278 6.29 -16.89 -19.33
C LEU A 278 7.80 -16.91 -19.54
N LYS A 279 8.16 -17.37 -20.74
CA LYS A 279 9.48 -17.43 -21.34
C LYS A 279 10.56 -16.78 -20.47
N GLN A 280 11.57 -17.58 -20.10
CA GLN A 280 12.87 -17.10 -19.66
C GLN A 280 13.15 -15.75 -20.32
N ALA A 281 13.29 -14.70 -19.50
CA ALA A 281 13.71 -13.40 -19.98
C ALA A 281 15.08 -13.60 -20.61
N VAL A 282 15.08 -13.68 -21.94
CA VAL A 282 16.24 -13.36 -22.76
C VAL A 282 16.76 -12.04 -22.21
N PRO A 283 18.06 -11.90 -21.92
CA PRO A 283 18.61 -10.63 -21.45
C PRO A 283 18.07 -9.53 -22.37
N PHE A 284 17.30 -8.61 -21.79
CA PHE A 284 16.63 -7.56 -22.55
C PHE A 284 17.72 -6.71 -23.21
N ASN A 285 18.00 -7.02 -24.48
CA ASN A 285 18.92 -6.24 -25.29
C ASN A 285 18.18 -4.97 -25.68
N ASN A 286 18.31 -3.97 -24.82
CA ASN A 286 17.60 -2.72 -24.97
C ASN A 286 18.08 -1.94 -26.20
N ASN A 287 17.35 -2.09 -27.30
CA ASN A 287 17.61 -1.43 -28.57
C ASN A 287 16.99 -0.02 -28.69
N SER A 288 16.42 0.51 -27.60
CA SER A 288 15.92 1.88 -27.62
C SER A 288 17.03 2.88 -27.92
N GLY A 289 16.71 3.87 -28.76
CA GLY A 289 17.69 4.85 -29.21
C GLY A 289 18.77 4.33 -30.14
N GLN A 290 18.71 3.07 -30.61
CA GLN A 290 19.75 2.46 -31.46
C GLN A 290 19.50 2.57 -32.99
N GLY A 291 18.62 3.47 -33.45
CA GLY A 291 18.37 3.70 -34.87
C GLY A 291 17.77 5.06 -35.18
N ARG A 292 17.74 5.44 -36.46
CA ARG A 292 17.00 6.65 -36.90
C ARG A 292 15.49 6.37 -36.84
N LEU A 293 14.67 7.42 -36.71
CA LEU A 293 13.20 7.31 -36.55
C LEU A 293 12.49 6.44 -37.61
N PHE A 294 13.02 6.39 -38.84
CA PHE A 294 12.48 5.61 -39.95
C PHE A 294 13.28 4.33 -40.28
N ASP A 295 14.25 3.98 -39.44
CA ASP A 295 15.08 2.80 -39.65
C ASP A 295 14.27 1.54 -39.33
N SER A 296 13.89 0.79 -40.36
CA SER A 296 13.13 -0.45 -40.23
C SER A 296 13.97 -1.62 -39.73
N SER A 297 15.30 -1.50 -39.69
CA SER A 297 16.18 -2.57 -39.20
C SER A 297 16.17 -2.69 -37.67
N VAL A 298 15.75 -1.65 -36.96
CA VAL A 298 15.59 -1.68 -35.50
C VAL A 298 14.18 -2.16 -35.15
N GLU A 299 14.09 -3.40 -34.68
CA GLU A 299 12.85 -4.01 -34.21
C GLU A 299 12.33 -3.30 -32.95
N VAL A 300 11.06 -2.92 -32.92
CA VAL A 300 10.42 -2.39 -31.71
C VAL A 300 9.71 -3.55 -31.01
N PRO A 301 9.90 -3.74 -29.68
CA PRO A 301 9.21 -4.79 -28.94
C PRO A 301 7.70 -4.75 -29.15
N GLU A 302 7.08 -5.90 -29.38
CA GLU A 302 5.63 -6.00 -29.62
C GLU A 302 4.82 -5.39 -28.47
N GLU A 303 5.31 -5.45 -27.22
CA GLU A 303 4.56 -4.92 -26.09
C GLU A 303 4.48 -3.39 -26.05
N ILE A 304 5.22 -2.70 -26.92
CA ILE A 304 5.22 -1.23 -27.08
C ILE A 304 4.32 -0.80 -28.24
N LYS A 305 4.07 -1.69 -29.21
CA LYS A 305 3.25 -1.37 -30.37
C LYS A 305 1.80 -1.15 -29.94
N GLY A 306 1.12 -0.25 -30.65
CA GLY A 306 -0.25 0.14 -30.36
C GLY A 306 -0.43 1.66 -30.37
N TRP A 307 -1.69 2.07 -30.20
CA TRP A 307 -2.07 3.47 -30.31
C TRP A 307 -1.52 4.31 -29.15
N ASN A 308 -0.93 5.46 -29.48
CA ASN A 308 -0.43 6.43 -28.52
C ASN A 308 -1.42 7.59 -28.36
N TRP A 309 -2.28 7.48 -27.34
CA TRP A 309 -3.29 8.50 -27.02
C TRP A 309 -2.69 9.84 -26.63
N GLY A 310 -1.53 9.85 -25.97
CA GLY A 310 -0.86 11.10 -25.61
C GLY A 310 -0.36 11.87 -26.84
N ALA A 311 0.24 11.16 -27.80
CA ALA A 311 0.72 11.72 -29.06
C ALA A 311 -0.43 12.19 -29.95
N PHE A 312 -1.57 11.49 -29.93
CA PHE A 312 -2.76 11.87 -30.69
C PHE A 312 -3.49 13.09 -30.09
N LEU A 313 -3.66 13.13 -28.76
CA LEU A 313 -4.45 14.17 -28.07
C LEU A 313 -3.64 15.43 -27.77
N LEU A 314 -2.31 15.33 -27.68
CA LEU A 314 -1.39 16.45 -27.44
C LEU A 314 -0.26 16.48 -28.49
N PRO A 315 -0.57 16.52 -29.79
CA PRO A 315 0.42 16.34 -30.86
C PRO A 315 1.43 17.50 -30.93
N TYR A 316 1.12 18.65 -30.33
CA TYR A 316 1.98 19.82 -30.26
C TYR A 316 2.94 19.83 -29.05
N MET A 317 2.62 19.11 -27.96
CA MET A 317 3.48 19.05 -26.75
C MET A 317 4.28 17.75 -26.69
N TRP A 318 3.66 16.64 -27.08
CA TRP A 318 4.23 15.30 -26.96
C TRP A 318 5.58 15.11 -27.70
N PRO A 319 5.83 15.73 -28.89
CA PRO A 319 7.11 15.65 -29.58
C PRO A 319 8.32 16.08 -28.74
N PHE A 320 8.18 17.12 -27.91
CA PHE A 320 9.28 17.72 -27.15
C PHE A 320 9.88 16.76 -26.14
N THR A 321 9.06 16.00 -25.42
CA THR A 321 9.55 15.08 -24.39
C THR A 321 9.97 13.72 -24.94
N ASN A 322 9.60 13.42 -26.18
CA ASN A 322 9.85 12.15 -26.83
C ASN A 322 10.85 12.26 -27.99
N ASN A 323 11.47 13.41 -28.23
CA ASN A 323 12.44 13.65 -29.32
C ASN A 323 11.90 13.27 -30.72
N VAL A 324 10.60 13.43 -30.98
CA VAL A 324 9.95 13.12 -32.27
C VAL A 324 9.62 14.43 -33.01
N TRP A 325 10.64 15.21 -33.35
CA TRP A 325 10.49 16.61 -33.78
C TRP A 325 9.63 16.84 -35.03
N PHE A 326 9.60 15.90 -35.98
CA PHE A 326 8.73 16.03 -37.15
C PHE A 326 7.24 15.96 -36.79
N GLY A 327 6.89 15.49 -35.59
CA GLY A 327 5.53 15.56 -35.05
C GLY A 327 4.99 16.99 -34.95
N LEU A 328 5.86 18.01 -34.97
CA LEU A 328 5.48 19.42 -35.04
C LEU A 328 4.79 19.81 -36.36
N ILE A 329 4.81 18.96 -37.39
CA ILE A 329 3.97 19.11 -38.59
C ILE A 329 2.47 19.15 -38.21
N SER A 330 2.10 18.62 -37.04
CA SER A 330 0.75 18.77 -36.48
C SER A 330 0.31 20.22 -36.26
N LEU A 331 1.25 21.18 -36.24
CA LEU A 331 0.97 22.61 -36.12
C LEU A 331 0.59 23.27 -37.46
N ILE A 332 0.75 22.57 -38.59
CA ILE A 332 0.43 23.12 -39.91
C ILE A 332 -1.10 23.10 -40.10
N PRO A 333 -1.75 24.26 -40.37
CA PRO A 333 -3.18 24.31 -40.63
C PRO A 333 -3.61 23.37 -41.78
N ASN A 334 -4.81 22.82 -41.70
CA ASN A 334 -5.43 21.92 -42.70
C ASN A 334 -4.76 20.55 -42.93
N VAL A 335 -3.50 20.36 -42.52
CA VAL A 335 -2.74 19.10 -42.67
C VAL A 335 -2.37 18.47 -41.33
N GLY A 336 -2.34 19.25 -40.25
CA GLY A 336 -1.87 18.82 -38.94
C GLY A 336 -2.64 17.67 -38.31
N TRP A 337 -3.92 17.49 -38.63
CA TRP A 337 -4.74 16.38 -38.15
C TRP A 337 -4.28 15.02 -38.71
N LEU A 338 -3.76 14.97 -39.95
CA LEU A 338 -3.15 13.76 -40.51
C LEU A 338 -1.90 13.37 -39.73
N MET A 339 -1.10 14.37 -39.33
CA MET A 339 0.07 14.13 -38.49
C MET A 339 -0.32 13.69 -37.07
N ALA A 340 -1.39 14.23 -36.50
CA ALA A 340 -1.91 13.75 -35.21
C ALA A 340 -2.31 12.28 -35.27
N ILE A 341 -2.99 11.83 -36.34
CA ILE A 341 -3.32 10.42 -36.57
C ILE A 341 -2.05 9.57 -36.76
N ALA A 342 -1.06 10.08 -37.49
CA ALA A 342 0.22 9.39 -37.68
C ALA A 342 0.98 9.23 -36.35
N LEU A 343 1.00 10.28 -35.51
CA LEU A 343 1.52 10.26 -34.15
C LEU A 343 0.75 9.29 -33.26
N GLY A 344 -0.58 9.21 -33.41
CA GLY A 344 -1.41 8.22 -32.71
C GLY A 344 -1.05 6.79 -33.08
N SER A 345 -0.91 6.48 -34.37
CA SER A 345 -0.66 5.12 -34.83
C SER A 345 0.79 4.65 -34.63
N ARG A 346 1.78 5.54 -34.78
CA ARG A 346 3.22 5.19 -34.77
C ARG A 346 4.05 5.89 -33.69
N GLY A 347 3.44 6.74 -32.87
CA GLY A 347 4.15 7.52 -31.85
C GLY A 347 4.96 6.67 -30.88
N ASN A 348 4.45 5.51 -30.47
CA ASN A 348 5.20 4.62 -29.59
C ASN A 348 6.51 4.12 -30.22
N GLU A 349 6.47 3.70 -31.48
CA GLU A 349 7.68 3.25 -32.22
C GLU A 349 8.69 4.39 -32.37
N TRP A 350 8.21 5.57 -32.74
CA TRP A 350 9.05 6.74 -32.93
C TRP A 350 9.70 7.20 -31.62
N ALA A 351 8.96 7.23 -30.52
CA ALA A 351 9.48 7.58 -29.21
C ALA A 351 10.45 6.53 -28.65
N TRP A 352 10.27 5.25 -29.01
CA TRP A 352 11.19 4.20 -28.63
C TRP A 352 12.54 4.32 -29.35
N LYS A 353 12.51 4.64 -30.65
CA LYS A 353 13.70 4.80 -31.48
C LYS A 353 14.44 6.13 -31.24
N SER A 354 13.75 7.16 -30.77
CA SER A 354 14.31 8.53 -30.67
C SER A 354 15.27 8.74 -29.49
N ARG A 355 15.19 7.92 -28.43
CA ARG A 355 16.09 8.03 -27.27
C ARG A 355 16.27 6.71 -26.55
N LYS A 356 17.35 6.64 -25.76
CA LYS A 356 17.63 5.48 -24.91
C LYS A 356 16.76 5.51 -23.65
N TRP A 357 15.94 4.48 -23.49
CA TRP A 357 15.14 4.19 -22.30
C TRP A 357 15.90 3.21 -21.41
N ARG A 358 15.60 3.15 -20.12
CA ARG A 358 16.23 2.18 -19.19
C ARG A 358 15.57 0.81 -19.31
N SER A 359 14.26 0.76 -19.53
CA SER A 359 13.47 -0.45 -19.75
C SER A 359 12.16 -0.15 -20.49
N ILE A 360 11.44 -1.20 -20.90
CA ILE A 360 10.10 -1.09 -21.51
C ILE A 360 9.11 -0.48 -20.51
N GLU A 361 9.21 -0.82 -19.23
CA GLU A 361 8.34 -0.35 -18.17
C GLU A 361 8.51 1.16 -17.95
N GLN A 362 9.75 1.66 -17.98
CA GLN A 362 10.03 3.09 -17.89
C GLN A 362 9.38 3.84 -19.07
N PHE A 363 9.49 3.30 -20.29
CA PHE A 363 8.84 3.85 -21.46
C PHE A 363 7.32 3.86 -21.30
N LYS A 364 6.71 2.73 -20.92
CA LYS A 364 5.26 2.62 -20.73
C LYS A 364 4.74 3.54 -19.63
N ALA A 365 5.47 3.71 -18.53
CA ALA A 365 5.12 4.68 -17.49
C ALA A 365 5.12 6.11 -18.05
N HIS A 366 6.12 6.47 -18.84
CA HIS A 366 6.17 7.79 -19.49
C HIS A 366 5.01 8.00 -20.47
N GLN A 367 4.70 7.02 -21.33
CA GLN A 367 3.57 7.13 -22.27
C GLN A 367 2.21 7.14 -21.57
N ARG A 368 2.05 6.42 -20.44
CA ARG A 368 0.83 6.49 -19.62
C ARG A 368 0.59 7.89 -19.05
N GLY A 369 1.65 8.56 -18.59
CA GLY A 369 1.55 9.96 -18.15
C GLY A 369 1.03 10.87 -19.26
N TRP A 370 1.51 10.68 -20.48
CA TRP A 370 1.05 11.42 -21.66
C TRP A 370 -0.38 11.08 -22.07
N ALA A 371 -0.82 9.82 -21.97
CA ALA A 371 -2.20 9.44 -22.23
C ALA A 371 -3.17 10.12 -21.24
N ILE A 372 -2.81 10.15 -19.95
CA ILE A 372 -3.57 10.85 -18.91
C ILE A 372 -3.60 12.36 -19.19
N ALA A 373 -2.45 12.99 -19.47
CA ALA A 373 -2.39 14.40 -19.85
C ALA A 373 -3.25 14.69 -21.09
N GLY A 374 -3.24 13.79 -22.08
CA GLY A 374 -4.08 13.89 -23.28
C GLY A 374 -5.56 13.93 -22.95
N LEU A 375 -6.02 13.09 -22.02
CA LEU A 375 -7.43 13.07 -21.60
C LEU A 375 -7.83 14.34 -20.84
N PHE A 376 -7.00 14.83 -19.92
CA PHE A 376 -7.35 15.97 -19.06
C PHE A 376 -7.04 17.35 -19.67
N ILE A 377 -6.12 17.43 -20.63
CA ILE A 377 -5.69 18.69 -21.24
C ILE A 377 -6.09 18.72 -22.71
N GLY A 378 -5.76 17.66 -23.46
CA GLY A 378 -5.97 17.60 -24.91
C GLY A 378 -7.46 17.61 -25.29
N VAL A 379 -8.28 16.78 -24.64
CA VAL A 379 -9.73 16.71 -24.93
C VAL A 379 -10.45 18.02 -24.62
N PRO A 380 -10.29 18.67 -23.45
CA PRO A 380 -10.90 19.97 -23.20
C PRO A 380 -10.45 21.06 -24.18
N MET A 381 -9.16 21.09 -24.53
CA MET A 381 -8.62 22.06 -25.51
C MET A 381 -9.24 21.87 -26.90
N ALA A 382 -9.37 20.62 -27.36
CA ALA A 382 -10.04 20.32 -28.63
C ALA A 382 -11.51 20.75 -28.61
N TRP A 383 -12.21 20.54 -27.49
CA TRP A 383 -13.60 20.93 -27.33
C TRP A 383 -13.79 22.45 -27.33
N LEU A 384 -12.91 23.19 -26.66
CA LEU A 384 -12.87 24.66 -26.70
C LEU A 384 -12.63 25.20 -28.10
N TYR A 385 -11.69 24.59 -28.84
CA TYR A 385 -11.40 24.98 -30.23
C TYR A 385 -12.60 24.77 -31.16
N ILE A 386 -13.26 23.60 -31.07
CA ILE A 386 -14.47 23.31 -31.84
C ILE A 386 -15.60 24.28 -31.48
N SER A 387 -15.78 24.56 -30.19
CA SER A 387 -16.80 25.50 -29.69
C SER A 387 -16.55 26.93 -30.19
N LEU A 388 -15.29 27.35 -30.24
CA LEU A 388 -14.89 28.66 -30.77
C LEU A 388 -15.17 28.77 -32.27
N ILE A 389 -14.85 27.74 -33.06
CA ILE A 389 -15.16 27.71 -34.49
C ILE A 389 -16.67 27.76 -34.72
N ALA A 390 -17.44 26.96 -33.97
CA ALA A 390 -18.90 26.95 -34.08
C ALA A 390 -19.49 28.33 -33.75
N PHE A 391 -18.98 29.01 -32.73
CA PHE A 391 -19.39 30.38 -32.38
C PHE A 391 -19.09 31.38 -33.49
N ILE A 392 -17.89 31.33 -34.09
CA ILE A 392 -17.50 32.21 -35.19
C ILE A 392 -18.38 31.99 -36.43
N LEU A 393 -18.63 30.72 -36.79
CA LEU A 393 -19.50 30.36 -37.91
C LEU A 393 -20.97 30.75 -37.70
N HIS A 394 -21.42 30.83 -36.44
CA HIS A 394 -22.78 31.29 -36.13
C HIS A 394 -22.91 32.82 -36.11
N SER A 395 -21.78 33.52 -35.99
CA SER A 395 -21.70 34.99 -35.93
C SER A 395 -21.39 35.65 -37.28
N LEU A 396 -21.15 34.84 -38.32
CA LEU A 396 -20.97 35.22 -39.72
C LEU A 396 -22.24 34.88 -40.50
#